data_AF-A0A9E2HG68-F1
#
_entry.id   AF-A0A9E2HG68-F1
#
_cell.length_a   1.000
_cell.length_b   1.000
_cell.length_c   1.000
_cell.angle_alpha   90.00
_cell.angle_beta   90.00
_cell.angle_gamma   90.00
#
_symmetry.space_group_name_H-M   'P 1'
#
loop_
_entity.id
_entity.type
_entity.pdbx_description
1 polymer ?
#
loop_
_entity_poly.entity_id
_entity_poly.type
_entity_poly.pdbx_seq_one_letter_code
_entity_poly.pdbx_strand_id
1 'polypeptide(L)' 'MYEEKFAKFNVPVWHVVKSLSYFVDAEKNDLPEMLQSVNWNHVKHFFEQEALRIAKKWGIG' A
#
# COMPACT_ATOMS: atom_id res chain seq x y z
N MET A 1 -13.39 -9.87 8.65
CA MET A 1 -12.51 -8.95 9.41
C MET A 1 -12.11 -7.67 8.67
N TYR A 2 -11.94 -7.64 7.33
CA TYR A 2 -11.80 -6.38 6.57
C TYR A 2 -13.17 -5.73 6.28
N GLU A 3 -14.14 -6.54 5.86
CA GLU A 3 -15.50 -6.06 5.52
C GLU A 3 -16.19 -5.38 6.70
N GLU A 4 -16.15 -5.92 7.92
CA GLU A 4 -16.81 -5.30 9.09
C GLU A 4 -16.18 -3.96 9.51
N LYS A 5 -14.85 -3.82 9.37
CA LYS A 5 -14.13 -2.61 9.80
C LYS A 5 -14.24 -1.48 8.77
N PHE A 6 -14.41 -1.83 7.50
CA PHE A 6 -14.50 -0.88 6.38
C PHE A 6 -15.87 -0.87 5.68
N ALA A 7 -16.89 -1.59 6.16
CA ALA A 7 -18.24 -1.59 5.56
C ALA A 7 -18.85 -0.18 5.45
N LYS A 8 -18.48 0.74 6.36
CA LYS A 8 -18.90 2.14 6.31
C LYS A 8 -18.17 2.97 5.26
N PHE A 9 -16.98 2.54 4.88
CA PHE A 9 -16.15 3.15 3.86
C PHE A 9 -16.32 2.31 2.60
N ASN A 10 -17.35 2.61 1.80
CA ASN A 10 -17.61 1.97 0.50
C ASN A 10 -16.50 2.28 -0.52
N VAL A 11 -15.25 2.01 -0.15
CA VAL A 11 -14.04 2.29 -0.90
C VAL A 11 -13.81 1.08 -1.79
N PRO A 12 -13.84 1.27 -3.11
CA PRO A 12 -13.57 0.19 -4.04
C PRO A 12 -12.18 -0.41 -3.77
N VAL A 13 -12.04 -1.74 -3.87
CA VAL A 13 -10.77 -2.44 -3.64
C VAL A 13 -9.64 -1.88 -4.50
N TRP A 14 -9.93 -1.44 -5.74
CA TRP A 14 -8.96 -0.81 -6.63
C TRP A 14 -8.41 0.52 -6.08
N HIS A 15 -9.22 1.30 -5.37
CA HIS A 15 -8.78 2.54 -4.73
C HIS A 15 -7.77 2.25 -3.62
N VAL A 16 -8.04 1.21 -2.82
CA VAL A 16 -7.13 0.77 -1.75
C VAL A 16 -5.81 0.30 -2.36
N VAL A 17 -5.86 -0.57 -3.37
CA VAL A 17 -4.66 -1.08 -4.05
C VAL A 17 -3.84 0.06 -4.66
N LYS A 18 -4.49 1.04 -5.28
CA LYS A 18 -3.80 2.21 -5.85
C LYS A 18 -3.14 3.08 -4.78
N SER A 19 -3.73 3.18 -3.60
CA SER A 19 -3.15 3.96 -2.50
C SER A 19 -1.85 3.37 -1.94
N LEU A 20 -1.63 2.05 -2.09
CA LEU A 20 -0.43 1.38 -1.60
C LEU A 20 0.86 1.83 -2.31
N SER A 21 0.78 2.39 -3.52
CA SER A 21 1.93 2.90 -4.26
C SER A 21 2.11 4.42 -4.18
N TYR A 22 1.30 5.13 -3.39
CA TYR A 22 1.41 6.58 -3.24
C TYR A 22 2.41 6.95 -2.14
N PHE A 23 3.63 7.31 -2.53
CA PHE A 23 4.72 7.67 -1.61
C PHE A 23 5.12 9.15 -1.64
N VAL A 24 4.48 9.98 -2.49
CA VAL A 24 4.89 11.38 -2.76
C VAL A 24 5.03 12.23 -1.50
N ASP A 25 4.13 12.06 -0.53
CA ASP A 25 4.19 12.81 0.73
C ASP A 25 5.03 12.11 1.81
N ALA A 26 5.21 10.79 1.69
CA ALA A 26 6.02 10.00 2.60
C ALA A 26 7.53 10.22 2.36
N GLU A 27 7.96 10.28 1.10
CA GLU A 27 9.37 10.49 0.71
C GLU A 27 9.90 11.89 1.04
N LYS A 28 9.02 12.88 1.24
CA LYS A 28 9.41 14.22 1.68
C LYS A 28 9.89 14.24 3.13
N ASN A 29 9.54 13.20 3.89
CA ASN A 29 9.93 13.06 5.28
C ASN A 29 11.04 12.02 5.40
N ASP A 30 11.85 12.17 6.44
CA ASP A 30 12.84 11.16 6.79
C ASP A 30 12.16 9.82 7.10
N LEU A 31 12.88 8.72 6.86
CA LEU A 31 12.40 7.41 7.27
C LEU A 31 12.13 7.44 8.78
N PRO A 32 10.96 6.95 9.22
CA PRO A 32 10.69 6.84 10.64
C PRO A 32 11.67 5.85 11.29
N GLU A 33 11.67 5.79 12.62
CA GLU A 33 12.47 4.79 13.32
C GLU A 33 11.95 3.39 12.98
N MET A 34 12.73 2.66 12.19
CA MET A 34 12.36 1.33 11.70
C MET A 34 12.98 0.25 12.59
N LEU A 35 12.24 -0.83 12.82
CA LEU A 35 12.73 -2.03 13.53
C LEU A 35 13.94 -2.68 12.83
N GLN A 36 14.10 -2.44 11.53
CA GLN A 36 15.20 -2.92 10.71
C GLN A 36 15.65 -1.80 9.78
N SER A 37 16.94 -1.78 9.41
CA SER A 37 17.43 -0.83 8.43
C SER A 37 16.77 -1.09 7.08
N VAL A 38 16.05 -0.09 6.57
CA VAL A 38 15.45 -0.08 5.24
C VAL A 38 15.73 1.26 4.59
N ASN A 39 15.60 1.32 3.27
CA ASN A 39 15.62 2.58 2.53
C ASN A 39 14.30 2.74 1.76
N TRP A 40 13.97 3.97 1.40
CA TRP A 40 12.73 4.29 0.67
C TRP A 40 12.59 3.51 -0.64
N ASN A 41 13.68 3.24 -1.35
CA ASN A 41 13.63 2.48 -2.60
C ASN A 41 13.18 1.03 -2.38
N HIS A 42 13.68 0.38 -1.33
CA HIS A 42 13.27 -0.98 -0.96
C HIS A 42 11.80 -1.02 -0.54
N VAL A 43 11.36 -0.05 0.27
CA VAL A 43 9.96 0.08 0.69
C VAL A 43 9.04 0.22 -0.52
N LYS A 44 9.33 1.17 -1.42
CA LYS A 44 8.53 1.41 -2.63
C LYS A 44 8.40 0.16 -3.49
N HIS A 45 9.52 -0.48 -3.81
CA HIS A 45 9.50 -1.69 -4.64
C HIS A 45 8.70 -2.82 -4.01
N PHE A 46 8.80 -3.00 -2.69
CA PHE A 46 8.01 -3.98 -1.98
C PHE A 46 6.50 -3.72 -2.14
N PHE A 47 6.06 -2.49 -1.86
CA PHE A 47 4.64 -2.13 -1.93
C PHE A 47 4.09 -2.14 -3.36
N GLU A 48 4.88 -1.78 -4.37
CA GLU A 48 4.51 -1.90 -5.78
C GLU A 48 4.25 -3.36 -6.18
N GLN A 49 5.15 -4.29 -5.80
CA GLN A 49 4.98 -5.71 -6.09
C GLN A 49 3.77 -6.29 -5.35
N GLU A 50 3.58 -5.91 -4.08
CA GLU A 50 2.43 -6.36 -3.31
C GLU A 50 1.10 -5.80 -3.85
N ALA A 51 1.07 -4.54 -4.29
CA ALA A 51 -0.10 -3.96 -4.94
C ALA A 51 -0.49 -4.74 -6.20
N LEU A 52 0.49 -5.11 -7.05
CA LEU A 52 0.25 -5.95 -8.23
C LEU A 52 -0.24 -7.36 -7.85
N ARG A 53 0.37 -7.97 -6.83
CA ARG A 53 -0.02 -9.30 -6.34
C ARG A 53 -1.45 -9.31 -5.81
N ILE A 54 -1.83 -8.27 -5.06
CA ILE A 54 -3.18 -8.07 -4.55
C ILE A 54 -4.14 -7.81 -5.71
N ALA A 55 -3.80 -6.93 -6.66
CA ALA A 55 -4.64 -6.64 -7.82
C ALA A 55 -5.02 -7.92 -8.60
N LYS A 56 -4.02 -8.77 -8.88
CA LYS A 56 -4.22 -10.08 -9.52
C LYS A 56 -5.11 -11.01 -8.69
N LYS A 57 -4.90 -11.07 -7.37
CA LYS A 57 -5.70 -11.93 -6.47
C LYS A 57 -7.18 -11.54 -6.46
N TRP A 58 -7.48 -10.25 -6.61
CA TRP A 58 -8.85 -9.73 -6.61
C TRP A 58 -9.46 -9.57 -8.01
N GLY A 59 -8.73 -9.93 -9.07
CA GLY A 59 -9.22 -9.84 -10.46
C GLY A 59 -9.41 -8.41 -10.97
N ILE A 60 -8.69 -7.43 -10.40
CA ILE A 60 -8.81 -6.00 -10.71
C ILE A 60 -7.56 -5.42 -11.40
N GLY A 61 -6.61 -6.27 -11.81
CA GLY A 61 -5.34 -5.89 -12.42
C GLY A 61 -5.00 -6.71 -13.64
#